data_AF-A0A662HNQ6-F1
#
_entry.id   AF-A0A662HNQ6-F1
#
_cell.length_a   1.000
_cell.length_b   1.000
_cell.length_c   1.000
_cell.angle_alpha   90.00
_cell.angle_beta   90.00
_cell.angle_gamma   90.00
#
_symmetry.space_group_name_H-M   'P 1'
#
loop_
_entity.id
_entity.type
_entity.pdbx_description
1 polymer ?
#
loop_
_entity_poly.entity_id
_entity_poly.type
_entity_poly.pdbx_seq_one_letter_code
_entity_poly.pdbx_strand_id
1 'polypeptide(L)'
;MLSRRLSDLEKRIIEILETAGDEGLLQRELWNILGIDSRSGMRVVARLERRGFLTRKRVYHKGKATYLLRLSKKAGEEIEIPQILTVLPCFSCPYIDRCDEGGSPDPRNCIELDKWLRNMKIQHGGVNSE
;
A
#
# COMPACT_ATOMS: atom_id res chain seq x y z
N MET A 1 -11.82 -10.30 -2.01
CA MET A 1 -10.66 -9.80 -1.24
C MET A 1 -9.50 -10.78 -1.37
N LEU A 2 -8.61 -10.59 -2.34
CA LEU A 2 -7.43 -11.45 -2.50
C LEU A 2 -6.34 -10.95 -1.55
N SER A 3 -6.03 -11.78 -0.55
CA SER A 3 -4.84 -11.69 0.29
C SER A 3 -3.62 -11.28 -0.54
N ARG A 4 -3.16 -10.03 -0.41
CA ARG A 4 -2.07 -9.41 -1.20
C ARG A 4 -0.71 -9.88 -0.67
N ARG A 5 -0.44 -11.19 -0.66
CA ARG A 5 0.89 -11.70 -0.36
C ARG A 5 1.79 -11.56 -1.60
N LEU A 6 3.02 -11.10 -1.39
CA LEU A 6 4.06 -11.09 -2.41
C LEU A 6 4.41 -12.54 -2.78
N SER A 7 4.59 -12.83 -4.06
CA SER A 7 5.16 -14.11 -4.49
C SER A 7 6.64 -14.20 -4.06
N ASP A 8 7.21 -15.40 -4.02
CA ASP A 8 8.62 -15.55 -3.62
C ASP A 8 9.58 -14.87 -4.60
N LEU A 9 9.22 -14.83 -5.88
CA LEU A 9 9.96 -14.05 -6.88
C LEU A 9 9.82 -12.55 -6.65
N GLU A 10 8.64 -12.06 -6.27
CA GLU A 10 8.44 -10.64 -5.92
C GLU A 10 9.26 -10.24 -4.69
N LYS A 11 9.27 -11.07 -3.63
CA LYS A 11 10.08 -10.84 -2.42
C LYS A 11 11.57 -10.77 -2.75
N ARG A 12 12.07 -11.72 -3.54
CA ARG A 12 13.48 -11.78 -3.91
C ARG A 12 13.92 -10.59 -4.77
N ILE A 13 13.05 -10.08 -5.65
CA ILE A 13 13.32 -8.82 -6.37
C ILE A 13 13.44 -7.66 -5.39
N ILE A 14 12.55 -7.58 -4.39
CA ILE A 14 12.59 -6.52 -3.38
C ILE A 14 13.89 -6.59 -2.58
N GLU A 15 14.27 -7.76 -2.04
CA GLU A 15 15.52 -7.97 -1.30
C GLU A 15 16.77 -7.55 -2.10
N ILE A 16 16.81 -7.88 -3.39
CA ILE A 16 17.90 -7.46 -4.29
C ILE A 16 17.95 -5.93 -4.43
N LEU A 17 16.79 -5.29 -4.58
CA LEU A 17 16.70 -3.83 -4.71
C LEU A 17 16.94 -3.09 -3.39
N GLU A 18 16.59 -3.68 -2.24
CA GLU A 18 16.97 -3.19 -0.90
C GLU A 18 18.49 -3.15 -0.77
N THR A 19 19.15 -4.24 -1.15
CA THR A 19 20.62 -4.34 -1.12
C THR A 19 21.28 -3.33 -2.05
N ALA A 20 20.67 -3.04 -3.20
CA ALA A 20 21.17 -2.04 -4.16
C ALA A 20 20.96 -0.58 -3.71
N GLY A 21 20.04 -0.34 -2.77
CA GLY A 21 19.75 0.99 -2.22
C GLY A 21 19.39 2.05 -3.27
N ASP A 22 19.80 3.29 -3.03
CA ASP A 22 19.50 4.44 -3.88
C ASP A 22 20.25 4.43 -5.22
N GLU A 23 21.32 3.66 -5.36
CA GLU A 23 21.99 3.45 -6.66
C GLU A 23 21.05 2.71 -7.61
N GLY A 24 20.27 1.78 -7.08
CA GLY A 24 19.36 0.92 -7.84
C GLY A 24 20.10 -0.13 -8.66
N LEU A 25 19.35 -0.82 -9.51
CA LEU A 25 19.88 -1.94 -10.30
C LEU A 25 19.40 -1.88 -11.75
N LEU A 26 20.28 -2.16 -12.71
CA LEU A 26 19.83 -2.26 -14.10
C LEU A 26 18.97 -3.50 -14.29
N GLN A 27 17.87 -3.35 -15.04
CA GLN A 27 16.94 -4.45 -15.27
C GLN A 27 17.61 -5.69 -15.90
N ARG A 28 18.66 -5.50 -16.71
CA ARG A 28 19.43 -6.62 -17.28
C ARG A 28 20.24 -7.38 -16.21
N GLU A 29 20.79 -6.67 -15.23
CA GLU A 29 21.55 -7.27 -14.13
C GLU A 29 20.62 -8.05 -13.21
N LEU A 30 19.41 -7.53 -12.96
CA LEU A 30 18.39 -8.23 -12.19
C LEU A 30 18.08 -9.62 -12.77
N TRP A 31 18.00 -9.76 -14.10
CA TRP A 31 17.77 -11.05 -14.75
C TRP A 31 18.93 -12.01 -14.57
N ASN A 32 20.16 -11.50 -14.65
CA ASN A 32 21.36 -12.31 -14.44
C ASN A 32 21.43 -12.82 -12.99
N ILE A 33 21.10 -11.97 -12.01
CA ILE A 33 21.10 -12.34 -10.58
C ILE A 33 20.00 -13.36 -10.28
N LEU A 34 18.82 -13.20 -10.86
CA LEU A 34 17.68 -14.10 -10.62
C LEU A 34 17.74 -15.39 -11.44
N GLY A 35 18.58 -15.46 -12.47
CA GLY A 35 18.64 -16.60 -13.39
C GLY A 35 17.34 -16.81 -14.18
N ILE A 36 16.59 -15.75 -14.47
CA ILE A 36 15.29 -15.82 -15.17
C ILE A 36 15.31 -15.15 -16.53
N ASP A 37 14.38 -15.54 -17.40
CA ASP A 37 14.19 -14.90 -18.69
C ASP A 37 13.54 -13.51 -18.54
N SER A 38 13.94 -12.60 -19.44
CA SER A 38 13.47 -11.20 -19.42
C SER A 38 11.96 -11.04 -19.63
N ARG A 39 11.29 -11.98 -20.31
CA ARG A 39 9.85 -11.91 -20.62
C ARG A 39 9.01 -12.29 -19.38
N SER A 40 9.44 -13.28 -18.62
CA SER A 40 8.85 -13.63 -17.32
C SER A 40 9.14 -12.54 -16.28
N GLY A 41 10.39 -12.07 -16.19
CA GLY A 41 10.79 -11.01 -15.27
C GLY A 41 10.06 -9.68 -15.49
N MET A 42 9.87 -9.27 -16.75
CA MET A 42 9.16 -8.03 -17.10
C MET A 42 7.74 -7.97 -16.55
N ARG A 43 7.01 -9.09 -16.58
CA ARG A 43 5.63 -9.16 -16.06
C ARG A 43 5.57 -8.95 -14.55
N VAL A 44 6.58 -9.44 -13.83
CA VAL A 44 6.68 -9.30 -12.37
C VAL A 44 7.05 -7.86 -12.00
N VAL A 45 8.06 -7.30 -12.66
CA VAL A 45 8.48 -5.90 -12.43
C VAL A 45 7.35 -4.91 -12.74
N ALA A 46 6.63 -5.08 -13.86
CA ALA A 46 5.49 -4.24 -14.19
C ALA A 46 4.33 -4.36 -13.18
N ARG A 47 4.20 -5.52 -12.52
CA ARG A 47 3.22 -5.72 -11.44
C ARG A 47 3.66 -5.02 -10.16
N LEU A 48 4.93 -5.16 -9.78
CA LEU A 48 5.51 -4.49 -8.61
C LEU A 48 5.44 -2.96 -8.76
N GLU A 49 5.75 -2.43 -9.94
CA GLU A 49 5.62 -1.00 -10.24
C GLU A 49 4.19 -0.50 -10.12
N ARG A 50 3.21 -1.19 -10.72
CA ARG A 50 1.77 -0.83 -10.58
C ARG A 50 1.28 -0.87 -9.13
N ARG A 51 1.87 -1.74 -8.31
CA ARG A 51 1.57 -1.86 -6.88
C ARG A 51 2.37 -0.86 -6.03
N GLY A 52 3.25 -0.06 -6.63
CA GLY A 52 4.02 0.97 -5.95
C GLY A 52 5.26 0.48 -5.21
N PHE A 53 5.69 -0.78 -5.39
CA PHE A 53 6.87 -1.33 -4.70
C PHE A 53 8.19 -0.82 -5.29
N LEU A 54 8.22 -0.50 -6.58
CA LEU A 54 9.43 -0.04 -7.26
C LEU A 54 9.12 1.02 -8.31
N THR A 55 10.17 1.68 -8.78
CA THR A 55 10.12 2.66 -9.86
C THR A 55 11.11 2.30 -10.96
N ARG A 56 10.79 2.69 -12.21
CA ARG A 56 11.68 2.53 -13.37
C ARG A 56 12.07 3.88 -13.95
N LYS A 57 13.38 4.06 -14.17
CA LYS A 57 13.92 5.19 -14.94
C LYS A 57 14.59 4.68 -16.20
N ARG A 58 14.21 5.19 -17.37
CA ARG A 58 14.89 4.84 -18.63
C ARG A 58 16.30 5.45 -18.63
N VAL A 59 17.30 4.64 -18.89
CA VAL A 59 18.72 5.04 -18.94
C VAL A 59 19.41 4.39 -20.15
N TYR A 60 20.55 4.95 -20.57
CA TYR A 60 21.40 4.35 -21.59
C TYR A 60 22.60 3.71 -20.93
N HIS A 61 22.82 2.41 -21.17
CA HIS A 61 23.99 1.69 -20.68
C HIS A 61 24.67 1.00 -21.87
N LYS A 62 25.95 1.33 -22.10
CA LYS A 62 26.75 0.84 -23.25
C LYS A 62 26.03 1.02 -24.60
N GLY A 63 25.48 2.22 -24.83
CA GLY A 63 24.78 2.59 -26.07
C GLY A 63 23.40 1.95 -26.25
N LYS A 64 22.93 1.12 -25.32
CA LYS A 64 21.60 0.48 -25.38
C LYS A 64 20.69 1.04 -24.30
N ALA A 65 19.45 1.36 -24.66
CA ALA A 65 18.43 1.75 -23.69
C ALA A 65 18.10 0.56 -22.77
N THR A 66 17.99 0.84 -21.47
CA THR A 66 17.57 -0.08 -20.42
C THR A 66 16.82 0.69 -19.34
N TYR A 67 16.33 -0.01 -18.33
CA TYR A 67 15.70 0.61 -17.16
C TYR A 67 16.57 0.40 -15.92
N LEU A 68 16.70 1.46 -15.14
CA LEU A 68 17.23 1.45 -13.79
C LEU A 68 16.06 1.31 -12.81
N LEU A 69 16.11 0.27 -12.00
CA LEU A 69 15.10 -0.09 -11.01
C LEU A 69 15.53 0.41 -9.65
N ARG A 70 14.60 0.97 -8.88
CA ARG A 70 14.77 1.32 -7.46
C ARG A 70 13.53 0.93 -6.70
N LEU A 71 13.68 0.60 -5.42
CA LEU A 71 12.51 0.59 -4.55
C LEU A 71 11.86 1.96 -4.53
N SER A 72 10.53 1.96 -4.46
CA SER A 72 9.80 3.20 -4.27
C SER A 72 10.09 3.71 -2.86
N LYS A 73 10.21 5.02 -2.66
CA LYS A 73 10.30 5.59 -1.31
C LYS A 73 9.11 5.20 -0.43
N LYS A 74 7.95 4.95 -1.07
CA LYS A 74 6.73 4.45 -0.42
C LYS A 74 6.75 2.94 -0.15
N ALA A 75 7.68 2.19 -0.73
CA ALA A 75 7.81 0.76 -0.51
C ALA A 75 8.60 0.55 0.79
N GLY A 76 7.87 0.32 1.88
CA GLY A 76 8.45 0.22 3.22
C GLY A 76 8.03 1.36 4.15
N GLU A 77 7.37 2.40 3.64
CA GLU A 77 6.58 3.29 4.49
C GLU A 77 5.39 2.47 5.03
N GLU A 78 5.52 2.00 6.27
CA GLU A 78 4.35 1.59 7.02
C GLU A 78 3.41 2.80 7.08
N ILE A 79 2.25 2.66 6.45
CA ILE A 79 1.19 3.65 6.60
C ILE A 79 0.73 3.49 8.05
N GLU A 80 1.15 4.41 8.91
CA GLU A 80 0.58 4.53 10.24
C GLU A 80 -0.90 4.85 10.08
N ILE A 81 -1.75 3.86 10.40
CA ILE A 81 -3.19 4.06 10.47
C ILE A 81 -3.44 4.78 11.78
N PRO A 82 -3.99 6.02 11.77
CA PRO A 82 -4.36 6.70 13.00
C PRO A 82 -5.22 5.78 13.87
N GLN A 83 -4.90 5.65 15.17
CA GLN A 83 -5.61 4.72 16.06
C GLN A 83 -7.12 4.98 16.11
N ILE A 84 -7.55 6.22 15.87
CA ILE A 84 -8.97 6.55 15.78
C ILE A 84 -9.71 5.77 14.67
N LEU A 85 -9.04 5.46 13.56
CA LEU A 85 -9.63 4.70 12.46
C LEU A 85 -9.81 3.23 12.78
N THR A 86 -9.01 2.66 13.70
CA THR A 86 -9.14 1.24 14.08
C THR A 86 -10.35 1.00 14.99
N VAL A 87 -10.80 2.03 15.71
CA VAL A 87 -11.99 1.97 16.58
C VAL A 87 -13.26 2.53 15.93
N LEU A 88 -13.15 3.18 14.76
CA LEU A 88 -14.30 3.73 14.03
C LEU A 88 -15.12 2.60 13.38
N PRO A 89 -16.41 2.41 13.71
CA PRO A 89 -17.22 1.31 13.18
C PRO A 89 -17.37 1.35 11.66
N CYS A 90 -17.29 2.55 11.06
CA CYS A 90 -17.37 2.72 9.60
C CYS A 90 -16.14 2.17 8.85
N PHE A 91 -14.96 2.12 9.49
CA PHE A 91 -13.72 1.68 8.82
C PHE A 91 -13.77 0.21 8.38
N SER A 92 -14.52 -0.62 9.10
CA SER A 92 -14.74 -2.04 8.81
C SER A 92 -16.19 -2.36 8.41
N CYS A 93 -17.01 -1.34 8.13
CA CYS A 93 -18.43 -1.52 7.84
C CYS A 93 -18.63 -2.21 6.46
N PRO A 94 -19.37 -3.34 6.39
CA PRO A 94 -19.59 -4.07 5.14
C PRO A 94 -20.49 -3.33 4.15
N TYR A 95 -21.09 -2.21 4.57
CA TYR A 95 -22.02 -1.42 3.77
C TYR A 95 -21.47 -0.04 3.40
N ILE A 96 -20.21 0.26 3.75
CA ILE A 96 -19.63 1.60 3.56
C ILE A 96 -19.71 2.09 2.11
N ASP A 97 -19.55 1.19 1.13
CA ASP A 97 -19.58 1.51 -0.30
C ASP A 97 -20.95 1.99 -0.81
N ARG A 98 -22.02 1.77 -0.05
CA ARG A 98 -23.40 2.17 -0.39
C ARG A 98 -24.07 2.99 0.71
N CYS A 99 -23.30 3.40 1.72
CA CYS A 99 -23.76 4.20 2.84
C CYS A 99 -23.74 5.66 2.42
N ASP A 100 -24.92 6.28 2.27
CA ASP A 100 -25.05 7.62 1.71
C ASP A 100 -26.18 8.41 2.38
N GLU A 101 -26.15 9.73 2.28
CA GLU A 101 -27.19 10.59 2.85
C GLU A 101 -28.53 10.34 2.16
N GLY A 102 -29.54 9.91 2.94
CA GLY A 102 -30.85 9.49 2.43
C GLY A 102 -30.88 8.08 1.84
N GLY A 103 -29.76 7.35 1.89
CA GLY A 103 -29.61 5.99 1.37
C GLY A 103 -30.13 4.90 2.32
N SER A 104 -29.87 3.64 1.93
CA SER A 104 -30.12 2.47 2.78
C SER A 104 -28.90 1.53 2.71
N PRO A 105 -27.92 1.68 3.62
CA PRO A 105 -27.98 2.43 4.88
C PRO A 105 -27.67 3.93 4.78
N ASP A 106 -28.24 4.72 5.69
CA ASP A 106 -27.97 6.16 5.88
C ASP A 106 -27.14 6.39 7.15
N PRO A 107 -26.00 7.11 7.10
CA PRO A 107 -25.17 7.36 8.27
C PRO A 107 -25.91 8.14 9.38
N ARG A 108 -26.89 8.99 9.05
CA ARG A 108 -27.66 9.79 10.01
C ARG A 108 -28.49 8.94 10.97
N ASN A 109 -28.88 7.73 10.54
CA ASN A 109 -29.70 6.81 11.31
C ASN A 109 -28.93 5.54 11.71
N CYS A 110 -27.59 5.55 11.62
CA CYS A 110 -26.76 4.40 11.92
C CYS A 110 -26.56 4.21 13.43
N ILE A 111 -27.14 3.14 13.98
CA ILE A 111 -27.07 2.80 15.41
C ILE A 111 -25.62 2.59 15.87
N GLU A 112 -24.79 1.92 15.08
CA GLU A 112 -23.41 1.63 15.47
C GLU A 112 -22.54 2.90 15.49
N LEU A 113 -22.76 3.81 14.55
CA LEU A 113 -22.09 5.12 14.54
C LEU A 113 -22.54 5.98 15.74
N ASP A 114 -23.84 6.03 16.04
CA ASP A 114 -24.38 6.79 17.17
C ASP A 114 -23.83 6.27 18.52
N LYS A 115 -23.82 4.94 18.73
CA LYS A 115 -23.20 4.33 19.92
C LYS A 115 -21.74 4.73 20.07
N TRP A 116 -20.98 4.68 18.99
CA TRP A 116 -19.57 5.06 18.99
C TRP A 116 -19.39 6.54 19.35
N LEU A 117 -20.15 7.45 18.73
CA LEU A 117 -20.11 8.89 19.01
C LEU A 117 -20.44 9.20 20.48
N ARG A 118 -21.45 8.53 21.05
CA ARG A 118 -21.82 8.70 22.47
C ARG A 118 -20.71 8.23 23.40
N ASN A 119 -20.09 7.09 23.12
CA ASN A 119 -18.98 6.57 23.92
C ASN A 119 -17.75 7.48 23.89
N MET A 120 -17.52 8.21 22.78
CA MET A 120 -16.44 9.21 22.71
C MET A 120 -16.70 10.45 23.56
N LYS A 121 -17.95 10.94 23.62
CA LYS A 121 -18.30 12.11 24.43
C LYS A 121 -18.07 11.87 25.93
N ILE A 122 -18.18 10.63 26.39
CA ILE A 122 -17.93 10.25 27.80
C ILE A 122 -16.44 10.41 28.16
N GLN A 123 -15.51 10.31 27.20
CA GLN A 123 -14.07 10.40 27.46
C GLN A 123 -13.51 11.84 27.51
N HIS A 124 -14.25 12.83 27.00
CA HIS A 124 -13.88 14.24 27.04
C HIS A 124 -14.70 15.08 28.04
N GLY A 125 -15.63 14.46 28.78
CA GLY A 125 -16.51 15.09 29.75
C GLY A 125 -15.92 15.27 31.15
N GLY A 126 -14.62 15.55 31.24
CA GLY A 126 -13.89 15.77 32.49
C GLY A 126 -13.20 17.14 32.55
N VAL A 127 -13.92 18.23 32.27
CA VAL A 127 -13.55 19.59 32.69
C VAL A 127 -14.81 20.33 33.14
N ASN A 128 -15.04 20.24 34.45
CA ASN A 128 -15.63 21.18 35.41
C ASN A 128 -16.56 22.33 34.97
N SER A 129 -17.78 22.26 35.53
CA SER A 129 -18.46 23.23 36.42
C SER A 129 -18.53 24.71 36.06
N GLU A 130 -19.76 25.20 35.85
CA GLU A 130 -20.51 26.13 36.71
C GLU A 130 -22.02 25.97 36.47
#